data_AF-A0A7S4LGK6-F1
#
_entry.id   AF-A0A7S4LGK6-F1
#
_cell.length_a   1.000
_cell.length_b   1.000
_cell.length_c   1.000
_cell.angle_alpha   90.00
_cell.angle_beta   90.00
_cell.angle_gamma   90.00
#
_symmetry.space_group_name_H-M   'P 1'
#
loop_
_entity.id
_entity.type
_entity.pdbx_description
1 polymer ?
#
loop_
_entity_poly.entity_id
_entity_poly.type
_entity_poly.pdbx_seq_one_letter_code
_entity_poly.pdbx_strand_id
1 'polypeptide(L)'
;PKQYGALHALAPSDSESSFFTNVWHVQVHRRKRALQEFHKHLEKHTMPQTLCVGIFIPLFISMLHEHTGDLYKKGTKNKDEEYWDVWDKEEEVARPTQSLIDTLLTCLADVSAQLNWTGYSNLLH
;
A
#
# COMPACT_ATOMS: atom_id res chain seq x y z
N PRO A 1 7.27 25.32 1.69
CA PRO A 1 6.24 25.48 0.63
C PRO A 1 6.41 24.56 -0.60
N LYS A 2 7.64 24.31 -1.11
CA LYS A 2 7.86 23.52 -2.34
C LYS A 2 7.68 21.99 -2.21
N GLN A 3 7.70 21.44 -1.00
CA GLN A 3 7.60 19.98 -0.80
C GLN A 3 6.21 19.41 -1.10
N TYR A 4 5.15 20.19 -0.85
CA TYR A 4 3.77 19.73 -1.01
C TYR A 4 3.28 19.72 -2.47
N GLY A 5 4.05 20.28 -3.42
CA GLY A 5 3.70 20.24 -4.84
C GLY A 5 3.61 18.83 -5.39
N ALA A 6 4.47 17.92 -4.91
CA ALA A 6 4.41 16.50 -5.27
C ALA A 6 3.14 15.81 -4.75
N LEU A 7 2.61 16.25 -3.59
CA LEU A 7 1.37 15.71 -3.04
C LEU A 7 0.13 16.20 -3.80
N HIS A 8 0.16 17.41 -4.36
CA HIS A 8 -0.97 17.94 -5.13
C HIS A 8 -1.28 17.08 -6.36
N ALA A 9 -0.25 16.53 -7.02
CA ALA A 9 -0.44 15.62 -8.15
C ALA A 9 -1.09 14.29 -7.77
N LEU A 10 -0.96 13.89 -6.50
CA LEU A 10 -1.59 12.69 -5.93
C LEU A 10 -3.00 12.95 -5.38
N ALA A 11 -3.43 14.22 -5.35
CA ALA A 11 -4.73 14.66 -4.88
C ALA A 11 -5.49 15.44 -5.96
N PRO A 12 -5.77 14.83 -7.13
CA PRO A 12 -6.67 15.43 -8.11
C PRO A 12 -8.03 15.77 -7.49
N SER A 13 -8.74 16.74 -8.07
CA SER A 13 -10.06 17.18 -7.62
C SER A 13 -11.12 16.08 -7.71
N ASP A 14 -10.90 15.10 -8.58
CA ASP A 14 -11.72 13.91 -8.66
C ASP A 14 -11.34 12.92 -7.55
N SER A 15 -12.29 12.69 -6.64
CA SER A 15 -12.15 11.75 -5.52
C SER A 15 -11.93 10.31 -5.96
N GLU A 16 -12.37 9.91 -7.15
CA GLU A 16 -12.17 8.54 -7.64
C GLU A 16 -10.75 8.26 -8.11
N SER A 17 -10.00 9.29 -8.48
CA SER A 17 -8.59 9.20 -8.88
C SER A 17 -7.63 9.67 -7.79
N SER A 18 -8.14 10.21 -6.68
CA SER A 18 -7.33 10.68 -5.56
C SER A 18 -6.64 9.53 -4.82
N PHE A 19 -5.30 9.58 -4.73
CA PHE A 19 -4.51 8.59 -3.99
C PHE A 19 -4.92 8.57 -2.52
N PHE A 20 -4.95 9.74 -1.87
CA PHE A 20 -5.23 9.84 -0.42
C PHE A 20 -6.65 9.41 -0.05
N THR A 21 -7.60 9.57 -0.98
CA THR A 21 -8.97 9.10 -0.77
C THR A 21 -9.07 7.57 -0.89
N ASN A 22 -8.30 6.98 -1.80
CA ASN A 22 -8.50 5.59 -2.19
C ASN A 22 -7.49 4.60 -1.59
N VAL A 23 -6.35 5.06 -1.07
CA VAL A 23 -5.29 4.19 -0.54
C VAL A 23 -5.79 3.27 0.58
N TRP A 24 -6.69 3.77 1.43
CA TRP A 24 -7.34 3.07 2.55
C TRP A 24 -8.83 2.77 2.35
N HIS A 25 -9.28 2.78 1.10
CA HIS A 25 -10.68 2.49 0.80
C HIS A 25 -11.05 1.04 1.13
N VAL A 26 -12.26 0.77 1.65
CA VAL A 26 -12.70 -0.61 1.98
C VAL A 26 -12.62 -1.57 0.78
N GLN A 27 -12.87 -1.06 -0.42
CA GLN A 27 -12.78 -1.83 -1.67
C GLN A 27 -11.32 -2.00 -2.15
N VAL A 28 -10.86 -3.24 -2.23
CA VAL A 28 -9.48 -3.61 -2.67
C VAL A 28 -9.11 -3.05 -4.05
N HIS A 29 -10.04 -3.07 -5.02
CA HIS A 29 -9.77 -2.57 -6.37
C HIS A 29 -9.47 -1.05 -6.39
N ARG A 30 -10.07 -0.28 -5.47
CA ARG A 30 -9.78 1.16 -5.32
C ARG A 30 -8.39 1.38 -4.71
N ARG A 31 -8.01 0.61 -3.69
CA ARG A 31 -6.65 0.64 -3.13
C ARG A 31 -5.61 0.34 -4.22
N LYS A 32 -5.83 -0.75 -4.97
CA LYS A 32 -4.93 -1.16 -6.06
C LYS A 32 -4.79 -0.05 -7.11
N ARG A 33 -5.90 0.54 -7.55
CA ARG A 33 -5.89 1.65 -8.52
C ARG A 33 -5.11 2.85 -7.99
N ALA A 34 -5.30 3.23 -6.73
CA ALA A 34 -4.55 4.31 -6.10
C ALA A 34 -3.04 4.05 -6.11
N LEU A 35 -2.62 2.84 -5.74
CA LEU A 35 -1.20 2.44 -5.76
C LEU A 35 -0.63 2.42 -7.18
N GLN A 36 -1.40 1.96 -8.17
CA GLN A 36 -0.98 1.99 -9.57
C GLN A 36 -0.80 3.43 -10.10
N GLU A 37 -1.68 4.35 -9.73
CA GLU A 37 -1.52 5.77 -10.10
C GLU A 37 -0.32 6.40 -9.38
N PHE A 38 -0.08 6.02 -8.13
CA PHE A 38 1.13 6.43 -7.40
C PHE A 38 2.41 5.93 -8.09
N HIS A 39 2.47 4.66 -8.48
CA HIS A 39 3.58 4.10 -9.26
C HIS A 39 3.82 4.87 -10.56
N LYS A 40 2.78 5.09 -11.37
CA LYS A 40 2.86 5.88 -12.61
C LYS A 40 3.34 7.33 -12.37
N HIS A 41 2.99 7.90 -11.22
CA HIS A 41 3.48 9.22 -10.83
C HIS A 41 4.99 9.20 -10.59
N LEU A 42 5.51 8.18 -9.90
CA LEU A 42 6.95 8.03 -9.64
C LEU A 42 7.78 7.69 -10.88
N GLU A 43 7.18 7.07 -11.91
CA GLU A 43 7.86 6.87 -13.20
C GLU A 43 8.17 8.22 -13.90
N LYS A 44 7.36 9.24 -13.66
CA LYS A 44 7.44 10.54 -14.35
C LYS A 44 8.03 11.65 -13.49
N HIS A 45 7.99 11.50 -12.18
CA HIS A 45 8.30 12.55 -11.22
C HIS A 45 9.12 11.99 -10.06
N THR A 46 10.05 12.81 -9.57
CA THR A 46 10.80 12.50 -8.36
C THR A 46 10.02 12.94 -7.13
N MET A 47 10.05 12.12 -6.09
CA MET A 47 9.42 12.41 -4.81
C MET A 47 10.49 12.91 -3.83
N PRO A 48 10.23 14.02 -3.09
CA PRO A 48 11.15 14.46 -2.05
C PRO A 48 11.43 13.36 -1.03
N GLN A 49 12.71 13.12 -0.74
CA GLN A 49 13.17 12.09 0.20
C GLN A 49 12.49 12.21 1.58
N THR A 50 12.20 13.43 2.03
CA THR A 50 11.48 13.68 3.30
C THR A 50 10.06 13.12 3.29
N LEU A 51 9.37 13.14 2.15
CA LEU A 51 8.03 12.55 2.00
C LEU A 51 8.11 11.02 1.84
N CYS A 52 9.11 10.53 1.12
CA CYS A 52 9.37 9.09 0.99
C CYS A 52 9.53 8.44 2.37
N VAL A 53 10.47 8.94 3.18
CA VAL A 53 10.79 8.38 4.49
C VAL A 53 9.72 8.74 5.54
N GLY A 54 9.21 9.98 5.51
CA GLY A 54 8.31 10.46 6.56
C GLY A 54 6.84 10.03 6.41
N ILE A 55 6.40 9.65 5.21
CA ILE A 55 4.99 9.36 4.93
C ILE A 55 4.83 8.03 4.21
N PHE A 56 5.41 7.90 3.01
CA PHE A 56 5.05 6.80 2.11
C PHE A 56 5.59 5.44 2.55
N ILE A 57 6.83 5.37 3.05
CA ILE A 57 7.41 4.11 3.53
C ILE A 57 6.64 3.59 4.76
N PRO A 58 6.44 4.38 5.84
CA PRO A 58 5.63 3.93 6.97
C PRO A 58 4.21 3.52 6.57
N LEU A 59 3.59 4.27 5.64
CA LEU A 59 2.27 3.95 5.12
C LEU A 59 2.28 2.55 4.46
N PHE A 60 3.13 2.32 3.46
CA PHE A 60 3.15 1.04 2.75
C PHE A 60 3.54 -0.15 3.64
N ILE A 61 4.46 0.05 4.59
CA ILE A 61 4.79 -0.98 5.59
C ILE A 61 3.57 -1.29 6.45
N SER A 62 2.84 -0.27 6.93
CA SER A 62 1.58 -0.48 7.67
C SER A 62 0.55 -1.24 6.83
N MET A 63 0.44 -0.93 5.53
CA MET A 63 -0.47 -1.64 4.63
C MET A 63 -0.07 -3.11 4.46
N LEU A 64 1.22 -3.37 4.30
CA LEU A 64 1.75 -4.73 4.22
C LEU A 64 1.53 -5.51 5.52
N HIS A 65 1.72 -4.89 6.68
CA HIS A 65 1.48 -5.54 7.97
C HIS A 65 0.01 -5.93 8.19
N GLU A 66 -0.96 -5.09 7.78
CA GLU A 66 -2.38 -5.46 7.80
C GLU A 66 -2.62 -6.71 6.95
N HIS A 67 -2.14 -6.70 5.71
CA HIS A 67 -2.39 -7.78 4.75
C HIS A 67 -1.59 -9.06 5.01
N THR A 68 -0.43 -8.98 5.67
CA THR A 68 0.39 -10.15 6.05
C THR A 68 0.07 -10.67 7.46
N GLY A 69 -0.35 -9.80 8.38
CA GLY A 69 -0.83 -10.20 9.71
C GLY A 69 -2.07 -11.08 9.62
N ASP A 70 -2.93 -10.84 8.64
CA ASP A 70 -4.07 -11.70 8.31
C ASP A 70 -3.65 -13.08 7.79
N LEU A 71 -2.47 -13.20 7.15
CA LEU A 71 -1.91 -14.49 6.74
C LEU A 71 -1.37 -15.28 7.95
N TYR A 72 -0.70 -14.60 8.90
CA TYR A 72 -0.14 -15.24 10.09
C TYR A 72 -1.21 -15.72 11.09
N LYS A 73 -2.30 -14.98 11.28
CA LYS A 73 -3.42 -15.40 12.13
C LYS A 73 -4.15 -16.65 11.61
N LYS A 74 -3.96 -17.01 10.34
CA LYS A 74 -4.60 -18.17 9.70
C LYS A 74 -3.76 -19.45 9.80
N GLY A 75 -2.47 -19.35 10.17
CA GLY A 75 -1.55 -20.49 10.32
C GLY A 75 -1.67 -21.27 11.64
N THR A 76 -2.48 -20.81 12.60
CA THR A 76 -2.62 -21.41 13.93
C THR A 76 -4.03 -21.93 14.23
N LYS A 77 -4.88 -22.15 13.22
CA LYS A 77 -6.15 -22.88 13.43
C LYS A 77 -5.86 -24.38 13.50
N ASN A 78 -5.96 -24.92 14.72
CA ASN A 78 -5.97 -26.35 15.02
C ASN A 78 -6.95 -27.10 14.11
N LYS A 79 -6.59 -28.33 13.76
CA LYS A 79 -7.23 -29.18 12.73
C LYS A 79 -8.65 -29.68 13.05
N ASP A 80 -9.30 -29.21 14.11
CA ASP A 80 -10.46 -29.89 14.68
C ASP A 80 -11.80 -29.12 14.61
N GLU A 81 -11.86 -27.98 13.91
CA GLU A 81 -13.13 -27.22 13.76
C GLU A 81 -13.62 -27.19 12.30
N GLU A 82 -14.25 -28.30 11.92
CA GLU A 82 -15.10 -28.47 10.74
C GLU A 82 -16.42 -27.69 10.94
N TYR A 83 -16.38 -26.35 10.88
CA TYR A 83 -17.60 -25.55 10.89
C TYR A 83 -17.44 -24.11 10.37
N TRP A 84 -16.99 -23.89 9.12
CA TRP A 84 -17.05 -22.54 8.51
C TRP A 84 -17.44 -22.47 7.01
N ASP A 85 -17.99 -23.54 6.42
CA ASP A 85 -18.43 -23.58 5.01
C ASP A 85 -19.64 -22.68 4.67
N VAL A 86 -20.13 -21.88 5.62
CA VAL A 86 -21.31 -21.00 5.44
C VAL A 86 -20.93 -19.52 5.27
N TRP A 87 -19.70 -19.12 5.60
CA TRP A 87 -19.27 -17.71 5.54
C TRP A 87 -18.45 -17.35 4.28
N ASP A 88 -18.24 -18.30 3.38
CA ASP A 88 -17.25 -18.17 2.29
C ASP A 88 -17.76 -17.46 1.02
N LYS A 89 -18.98 -16.90 1.02
CA LYS A 89 -19.52 -16.18 -0.15
C LYS A 89 -19.55 -14.66 -0.04
N GLU A 90 -19.51 -14.11 1.17
CA GLU A 90 -19.51 -12.63 1.35
C GLU A 90 -18.13 -12.08 1.76
N GLU A 91 -17.23 -12.94 2.28
CA GLU A 91 -15.90 -12.52 2.74
C GLU A 91 -14.80 -12.60 1.66
N GLU A 92 -15.14 -13.09 0.46
CA GLU A 92 -14.25 -13.07 -0.71
C GLU A 92 -13.94 -11.64 -1.21
N VAL A 93 -14.71 -10.65 -0.75
CA VAL A 93 -14.56 -9.23 -1.10
C VAL A 93 -13.38 -8.55 -0.35
N ALA A 94 -12.87 -9.18 0.71
CA ALA A 94 -11.86 -8.57 1.59
C ALA A 94 -10.45 -9.17 1.48
N ARG A 95 -10.24 -10.25 0.71
CA ARG A 95 -8.89 -10.78 0.49
C ARG A 95 -8.07 -9.72 -0.27
N PRO A 96 -6.94 -9.19 0.27
CA PRO A 96 -5.94 -8.60 -0.59
C PRO A 96 -5.52 -9.70 -1.55
N THR A 97 -5.98 -9.63 -2.79
CA THR A 97 -5.48 -10.51 -3.84
C THR A 97 -3.97 -10.38 -3.86
N GLN A 98 -3.22 -11.47 -4.08
CA GLN A 98 -1.75 -11.44 -4.19
C GLN A 98 -1.27 -10.23 -5.02
N SER A 99 -2.06 -9.88 -6.05
CA SER A 99 -1.91 -8.67 -6.86
C SER A 99 -1.83 -7.33 -6.11
N LEU A 100 -2.55 -7.10 -5.00
CA LEU A 100 -2.45 -5.90 -4.18
C LEU A 100 -1.11 -5.85 -3.44
N ILE A 101 -0.71 -6.98 -2.84
CA ILE A 101 0.58 -7.12 -2.14
C ILE A 101 1.72 -6.87 -3.13
N ASP A 102 1.66 -7.46 -4.32
CA ASP A 102 2.65 -7.23 -5.37
C ASP A 102 2.74 -5.74 -5.74
N THR A 103 1.59 -5.07 -5.89
CA THR A 103 1.54 -3.63 -6.20
C THR A 103 2.11 -2.78 -5.06
N LEU A 104 1.86 -3.15 -3.80
CA LEU A 104 2.44 -2.50 -2.63
C LEU A 104 3.96 -2.64 -2.58
N LEU A 105 4.46 -3.85 -2.85
CA LEU A 105 5.90 -4.10 -2.90
C LEU A 105 6.56 -3.32 -4.04
N THR A 106 5.92 -3.20 -5.19
CA THR A 106 6.39 -2.32 -6.28
C THR A 106 6.47 -0.87 -5.81
N CYS A 107 5.41 -0.32 -5.20
CA CYS A 107 5.43 1.06 -4.72
C CYS A 107 6.52 1.29 -3.65
N LEU A 108 6.74 0.31 -2.76
CA LEU A 108 7.80 0.38 -1.76
C LEU A 108 9.19 0.37 -2.40
N ALA A 109 9.39 -0.45 -3.44
CA ALA A 109 10.62 -0.48 -4.20
C ALA A 109 10.87 0.85 -4.92
N ASP A 110 9.85 1.43 -5.56
CA ASP A 110 9.94 2.72 -6.25
C ASP A 110 10.32 3.84 -5.29
N VAL A 111 9.67 3.91 -4.14
CA VAL A 111 9.97 4.93 -3.13
C VAL A 111 11.37 4.75 -2.56
N SER A 112 11.80 3.51 -2.33
CA SER A 112 13.14 3.20 -1.85
C SER A 112 14.22 3.57 -2.87
N ALA A 113 13.95 3.41 -4.17
CA ALA A 113 14.85 3.79 -5.25
C ALA A 113 15.07 5.31 -5.35
N GLN A 114 14.15 6.13 -4.81
CA GLN A 114 14.29 7.59 -4.77
C GLN A 114 15.18 8.08 -3.61
N LEU A 115 15.63 7.18 -2.73
CA LEU A 115 16.45 7.55 -1.58
C LEU A 115 17.94 7.59 -1.94
N ASN A 116 18.67 8.52 -1.33
CA ASN A 116 20.13 8.42 -1.28
C ASN A 116 20.56 7.29 -0.33
N TRP A 117 21.82 6.87 -0.45
CA TRP A 117 22.38 5.78 0.37
C TRP A 117 22.19 6.00 1.87
N THR A 118 22.36 7.23 2.37
CA THR A 118 22.16 7.55 3.79
C THR A 118 20.71 7.33 4.24
N GLY A 119 19.74 7.78 3.43
CA GLY A 119 18.32 7.56 3.71
C GLY A 119 17.93 6.10 3.66
N TYR A 120 18.47 5.36 2.70
CA TYR A 120 18.26 3.92 2.59
C TYR A 120 18.88 3.15 3.75
N SER A 121 20.12 3.47 4.14
CA SER A 121 20.81 2.84 5.28
C SER A 121 20.06 3.08 6.60
N ASN A 122 19.52 4.29 6.82
CA ASN A 122 18.73 4.61 8.00
C ASN A 122 17.39 3.85 8.08
N LEU A 123 16.90 3.26 6.99
CA LEU A 123 15.71 2.43 7.01
C LEU A 123 15.98 0.98 7.42
N LEU A 124 17.24 0.54 7.29
CA LEU A 124 17.65 -0.83 7.59
C LEU A 124 18.14 -1.01 9.03
N HIS A 125 18.35 0.08 9.76
CA HIS A 125 18.85 0.13 11.14
C HIS A 125 17.79 0.66 12.09
#